data_AF-A0A662HF19-F1
#
_entry.id   AF-A0A662HF19-F1
#
_cell.length_a   1.000
_cell.length_b   1.000
_cell.length_c   1.000
_cell.angle_alpha   90.00
_cell.angle_beta   90.00
_cell.angle_gamma   90.00
#
_symmetry.space_group_name_H-M   'P 1'
#
loop_
_entity.id
_entity.type
_entity.pdbx_description
1 polymer ?
#
loop_
_entity_poly.entity_id
_entity_poly.type
_entity_poly.pdbx_seq_one_letter_code
_entity_poly.pdbx_strand_id
1 'polypeptide(L)' 'MKDIHPHDFSSFLNEREIAIRSSMHCAHPMRRRLRLERITRANF' A
#
# COMPACT_ATOMS: atom_id res chain seq x y z
N MET A 1 -5.79 11.19 -15.22
CA MET A 1 -4.40 10.86 -14.82
C MET A 1 -4.48 9.52 -14.12
N LYS A 2 -3.79 8.47 -14.59
CA LYS A 2 -3.91 7.13 -13.98
C LYS A 2 -3.19 7.16 -12.63
N ASP A 3 -3.93 7.42 -11.56
CA ASP A 3 -3.42 7.19 -10.22
C ASP A 3 -3.13 5.70 -10.05
N ILE A 4 -1.88 5.37 -9.73
CA ILE A 4 -1.48 4.01 -9.39
C ILE A 4 -2.07 3.72 -8.02
N HIS A 5 -3.04 2.81 -7.93
CA HIS A 5 -3.56 2.44 -6.62
C HIS A 5 -2.53 1.56 -5.90
N PRO A 6 -2.42 1.64 -4.57
CA PRO A 6 -1.48 0.80 -3.82
C PRO A 6 -1.62 -0.71 -4.09
N HIS A 7 -2.82 -1.18 -4.44
CA HIS A 7 -3.03 -2.58 -4.84
C HIS A 7 -2.41 -2.90 -6.20
N ASP A 8 -2.47 -1.98 -7.17
CA ASP A 8 -1.84 -2.16 -8.48
C ASP A 8 -0.32 -2.26 -8.34
N PHE A 9 0.25 -1.45 -7.45
CA PHE A 9 1.67 -1.51 -7.11
C PHE A 9 2.06 -2.82 -6.41
N SER A 10 1.18 -3.36 -5.54
CA SER A 10 1.36 -4.67 -4.93
C SER A 10 1.33 -5.80 -5.96
N SER A 11 0.40 -5.75 -6.91
CA SER A 11 0.33 -6.74 -7.99
C SER A 11 1.58 -6.70 -8.87
N PHE A 12 2.04 -5.50 -9.24
CA PHE A 12 3.24 -5.30 -10.06
C PHE A 12 4.52 -5.85 -9.40
N LEU A 13 4.66 -5.67 -8.08
CA LEU A 13 5.83 -6.19 -7.35
C LEU A 13 5.73 -7.68 -7.06
N ASN A 14 4.51 -8.22 -6.92
CA ASN A 14 4.29 -9.66 -6.80
C ASN A 14 4.77 -10.42 -8.05
N GLU A 15 4.60 -9.86 -9.26
CA GLU A 15 5.14 -10.43 -10.51
C GLU A 15 6.68 -10.50 -10.54
N ARG A 16 7.35 -9.73 -9.68
CA ARG A 16 8.81 -9.69 -9.54
C ARG A 16 9.30 -10.46 -8.31
N GLU A 17 8.43 -11.26 -7.71
CA GLU A 17 8.71 -12.04 -6.51
C GLU A 17 9.06 -11.17 -5.28
N ILE A 18 8.61 -9.90 -5.28
CA ILE A 18 8.83 -8.95 -4.19
C ILE A 18 7.55 -8.86 -3.34
N ALA A 19 7.62 -9.42 -2.13
CA ALA A 19 6.51 -9.40 -1.19
C ALA A 19 6.37 -8.03 -0.49
N ILE A 20 5.24 -7.36 -0.74
CA ILE A 20 4.81 -6.14 -0.03
C ILE A 20 3.35 -6.26 0.38
N ARG A 21 2.90 -5.40 1.31
CA ARG A 21 1.48 -5.30 1.68
C ARG A 21 0.92 -3.97 1.23
N SER A 22 -0.21 -3.99 0.54
CA SER A 22 -1.04 -2.81 0.26
C SER A 22 -2.41 -2.97 0.91
N SER A 23 -2.80 -2.04 1.80
CA SER A 23 -4.16 -1.93 2.36
C SER A 23 -4.17 -0.86 3.47
N MET A 24 -5.17 -0.94 4.35
CA MET A 24 -5.32 -0.12 5.55
C MET A 24 -4.49 -0.61 6.76
N HIS A 25 -3.79 -1.74 6.65
CA HIS A 25 -2.85 -2.28 7.67
C HIS A 25 -3.39 -2.32 9.11
N CYS A 26 -4.71 -2.49 9.30
CA CYS A 26 -5.39 -2.39 10.60
C CYS A 26 -5.08 -1.09 11.38
N ALA A 27 -4.60 -0.04 10.70
CA ALA A 27 -4.09 1.20 11.29
C ALA A 27 -4.90 2.43 10.84
N HIS A 28 -6.23 2.29 10.77
CA HIS A 28 -7.13 3.34 10.28
C HIS A 28 -7.02 4.68 11.05
N PRO A 29 -6.93 4.69 12.39
CA PRO A 29 -6.77 5.95 13.14
C PRO A 29 -5.45 6.68 12.81
N MET A 30 -4.35 5.93 12.69
CA MET A 30 -3.03 6.48 12.34
C MET A 30 -3.05 7.11 10.94
N ARG A 31 -3.59 6.40 9.94
CA ARG A 31 -3.68 6.93 8.57
C ARG A 31 -4.51 8.22 8.49
N ARG A 32 -5.62 8.29 9.25
CA ARG A 32 -6.44 9.52 9.34
C ARG A 32 -5.65 10.70 9.91
N ARG A 33 -4.81 10.47 10.94
CA ARG A 33 -3.94 11.50 11.51
C ARG A 33 -2.87 11.99 10.51
N LEU A 34 -2.36 11.08 9.68
CA LEU A 34 -1.39 11.38 8.63
C LEU A 34 -2.02 11.90 7.31
N ARG A 35 -3.37 11.93 7.22
CA ARG A 35 -4.12 12.33 6.02
C ARG A 35 -3.75 11.52 4.77
N LEU A 36 -3.55 10.21 4.93
CA LEU A 36 -3.27 9.27 3.85
C LEU A 36 -4.46 8.32 3.63
N GLU A 37 -4.89 8.12 2.39
CA GLU A 37 -6.01 7.22 2.09
C GLU A 37 -5.60 5.73 2.18
N ARG A 38 -4.68 5.30 1.30
CA ARG A 38 -4.18 3.94 1.19
C ARG A 38 -2.66 3.97 1.06
N ILE A 39 -1.97 3.01 1.67
CA ILE A 39 -0.51 2.97 1.69
C ILE A 39 0.00 1.56 1.37
N THR A 40 1.19 1.52 0.78
CA THR A 40 1.99 0.31 0.63
C THR A 40 3.07 0.27 1.71
N ARG A 41 3.32 -0.90 2.29
CA ARG A 41 4.32 -1.11 3.34
C ARG A 41 5.25 -2.28 3.00
N ALA A 42 6.55 -2.03 3.03
CA ALA A 42 7.61 -3.05 3.10
C ALA A 42 8.05 -3.23 4.56
N ASN A 43 8.40 -4.45 4.95
CA ASN A 43 8.90 -4.77 6.30
C ASN A 43 10.27 -5.43 6.13
N PHE A 44 11.22 -5.10 7.01
CA PHE A 44 12.60 -5.57 6.98
C PHE A 44 12.97 -6.12 8.36
#